data_AF-A0A8J5CYN6-F1
#
_entry.id   AF-A0A8J5CYN6-F1
#
_cell.length_a   1.000
_cell.length_b   1.000
_cell.length_c   1.000
_cell.angle_alpha   90.00
_cell.angle_beta   90.00
_cell.angle_gamma   90.00
#
_symmetry.space_group_name_H-M   'P 1'
#
loop_
_entity.id
_entity.type
_entity.pdbx_description
1 polymer ?
#
loop_
_entity_poly.entity_id
_entity_poly.type
_entity_poly.pdbx_seq_one_letter_code
_entity_poly.pdbx_strand_id
1 'polypeptide(L)'
;MVGKDLEMSQYIGCQHHILGGILQHVLDFYVSKTTIKPSLNYKFIDELLENYEELQTEYKAETEMDVDENPGWRDDFKFLYELCKAFQHCKKHTAFPVIKWRKLPSLHRARWNSRAIFTLIAYFLLPSWRSVLELPACFIAEKWEKAWFSAQKFKKTTYDNPLLGITKLGCASALKGLKTHWSRAPSLLDVPRSNMIAERALKVMEKLGEKGKMTSI
;
A
#
# COMPACT_ATOMS: atom_id res chain seq x y z
N MET A 1 -38.73 8.24 -31.70
CA MET A 1 -37.44 7.56 -31.88
C MET A 1 -36.90 7.23 -30.50
N VAL A 2 -36.85 5.95 -30.17
CA VAL A 2 -36.33 5.42 -28.90
C VAL A 2 -34.84 5.74 -28.85
N GLY A 3 -34.39 6.38 -27.76
CA GLY A 3 -32.98 6.72 -27.57
C GLY A 3 -32.13 5.47 -27.70
N LYS A 4 -31.07 5.54 -28.52
CA LYS A 4 -30.05 4.49 -28.64
C LYS A 4 -29.63 4.05 -27.24
N ASP A 5 -29.66 2.75 -27.01
CA ASP A 5 -29.09 2.09 -25.84
C ASP A 5 -27.66 2.60 -25.61
N LEU A 6 -27.50 3.54 -24.68
CA LEU A 6 -26.20 3.88 -24.14
C LEU A 6 -25.74 2.65 -23.37
N GLU A 7 -24.76 1.92 -23.91
CA GLU A 7 -24.13 0.82 -23.21
C GLU A 7 -23.77 1.27 -21.78
N MET A 8 -24.18 0.47 -20.79
CA MET A 8 -23.86 0.76 -19.39
C MET A 8 -22.35 0.95 -19.23
N SER A 9 -21.97 2.08 -18.63
CA SER A 9 -20.57 2.38 -18.38
C SER A 9 -19.95 1.30 -17.48
N GLN A 10 -18.82 0.75 -17.91
CA GLN A 10 -18.09 -0.22 -17.11
C GLN A 10 -17.38 0.50 -15.95
N TYR A 11 -17.78 0.20 -14.71
CA TYR A 11 -17.04 0.65 -13.53
C TYR A 11 -15.95 -0.38 -13.15
N ILE A 12 -14.69 0.04 -13.20
CA ILE A 12 -13.53 -0.73 -12.72
C ILE A 12 -12.85 0.08 -11.62
N GLY A 13 -12.87 -0.43 -10.39
CA GLY A 13 -12.26 0.24 -9.24
C GLY A 13 -10.74 0.35 -9.34
N CYS A 14 -10.18 1.41 -8.75
CA CYS A 14 -8.73 1.59 -8.64
C CYS A 14 -8.11 0.47 -7.79
N GLN A 15 -7.13 -0.22 -8.36
CA GLN A 15 -6.48 -1.35 -7.73
C GLN A 15 -5.79 -0.97 -6.41
N HIS A 16 -5.07 0.15 -6.37
CA HIS A 16 -4.43 0.61 -5.14
C HIS A 16 -5.44 0.99 -4.06
N HIS A 17 -6.61 1.51 -4.45
CA HIS A 17 -7.66 1.83 -3.48
C HIS A 17 -8.22 0.56 -2.84
N ILE A 18 -8.50 -0.47 -3.65
CA ILE A 18 -8.98 -1.77 -3.18
C ILE A 18 -7.93 -2.42 -2.26
N LEU A 19 -6.66 -2.43 -2.69
CA LEU A 19 -5.54 -2.96 -1.90
C LEU A 19 -5.35 -2.21 -0.57
N GLY A 20 -5.55 -0.88 -0.56
CA GLY A 20 -5.51 -0.08 0.65
C GLY A 20 -6.63 -0.45 1.64
N GLY A 21 -7.84 -0.69 1.13
CA GLY A 21 -8.99 -1.15 1.94
C GLY A 21 -8.80 -2.56 2.51
N ILE A 22 -8.29 -3.49 1.69
CA ILE A 22 -7.93 -4.85 2.13
C ILE A 22 -6.92 -4.79 3.27
N LEU A 23 -5.86 -3.99 3.11
CA LEU A 23 -4.81 -3.87 4.13
C LEU A 23 -5.34 -3.26 5.42
N GLN A 24 -6.27 -2.30 5.33
CA GLN A 24 -6.95 -1.78 6.52
C GLN A 24 -7.68 -2.90 7.27
N HIS A 25 -8.48 -3.72 6.59
CA HIS A 25 -9.20 -4.82 7.23
C HIS A 25 -8.26 -5.84 7.88
N VAL A 26 -7.14 -6.16 7.22
CA VAL A 26 -6.11 -7.04 7.79
C VAL A 26 -5.53 -6.44 9.07
N LEU A 27 -5.10 -5.18 9.06
CA LEU A 27 -4.52 -4.56 10.25
C LEU A 27 -5.53 -4.38 11.38
N ASP A 28 -6.77 -3.99 11.06
CA ASP A 28 -7.85 -3.88 12.04
C ASP A 28 -8.13 -5.23 12.73
N PHE A 29 -7.98 -6.35 12.00
CA PHE A 29 -8.15 -7.70 12.53
C PHE A 29 -7.02 -8.12 13.50
N TYR A 30 -5.76 -7.74 13.24
CA TYR A 30 -4.62 -8.14 14.07
C TYR A 30 -4.29 -7.18 15.21
N VAL A 31 -4.44 -5.88 14.98
CA VAL A 31 -3.90 -4.84 15.87
C VAL A 31 -5.01 -4.17 16.69
N SER A 32 -6.27 -4.33 16.26
CA SER A 32 -7.45 -3.59 16.76
C SER A 32 -7.33 -2.08 16.56
N LYS A 33 -8.44 -1.43 16.20
CA LYS A 33 -8.48 0.02 15.97
C LYS A 33 -8.64 0.77 17.29
N THR A 34 -7.89 1.85 17.51
CA THR A 34 -8.29 2.85 18.51
C THR A 34 -9.34 3.78 17.89
N THR A 35 -10.52 3.83 18.51
CA THR A 35 -11.69 4.56 18.03
C THR A 35 -11.45 6.08 18.09
N ILE A 36 -12.01 6.80 17.09
CA ILE A 36 -12.40 8.24 17.07
C ILE A 36 -11.66 9.17 16.07
N LYS A 37 -10.40 8.98 15.65
CA LYS A 37 -9.72 9.96 14.75
C LYS A 37 -9.73 9.59 13.25
N PRO A 38 -9.73 10.57 12.31
CA PRO A 38 -9.64 10.35 10.86
C PRO A 38 -8.25 9.94 10.37
N SER A 39 -7.25 9.84 11.25
CA SER A 39 -5.88 9.34 10.99
C SER A 39 -5.78 7.82 11.02
N LEU A 40 -4.60 7.30 10.66
CA LEU A 40 -4.18 5.94 11.02
C LEU A 40 -3.96 5.91 12.54
N ASN A 41 -4.78 5.14 13.27
CA ASN A 41 -4.71 5.06 14.73
C ASN A 41 -4.46 3.61 15.15
N TYR A 42 -3.20 3.21 15.07
CA TYR A 42 -2.74 1.95 15.63
C TYR A 42 -1.68 2.29 16.67
N LYS A 43 -1.73 1.65 17.84
CA LYS A 43 -0.83 1.97 18.96
C LYS A 43 0.65 1.90 18.56
N PHE A 44 1.03 0.92 17.74
CA PHE A 44 2.40 0.79 17.23
C PHE A 44 2.84 1.99 16.36
N ILE A 45 1.89 2.67 15.69
CA ILE A 45 2.21 3.88 14.92
C ILE A 45 2.48 5.03 15.87
N ASP A 46 1.70 5.17 16.94
CA ASP A 46 1.92 6.22 17.94
C ASP A 46 3.31 6.03 18.59
N GLU A 47 3.62 4.82 19.04
CA GLU A 47 4.93 4.45 19.62
C GLU A 47 6.09 4.68 18.63
N LEU A 48 5.89 4.34 17.36
CA LEU A 48 6.90 4.56 16.32
C LEU A 48 7.12 6.05 16.05
N LEU A 49 6.06 6.88 16.05
CA LEU A 49 6.18 8.32 15.80
C LEU A 49 6.90 9.04 16.95
N GLU A 50 6.63 8.63 18.18
CA GLU A 50 7.24 9.22 19.39
C GLU A 50 8.74 8.95 19.47
N ASN A 51 9.18 7.76 19.03
CA ASN A 51 10.54 7.27 19.29
C ASN A 51 11.37 7.03 18.01
N TYR A 52 10.92 7.51 16.84
CA TYR A 52 11.48 7.08 15.54
C TYR A 52 12.99 7.21 15.42
N GLU A 53 13.57 8.33 15.85
CA GLU A 53 15.01 8.61 15.73
C GLU A 53 15.86 7.73 16.66
N GLU A 54 15.38 7.50 17.89
CA GLU A 54 16.03 6.62 18.86
C GLU A 54 16.00 5.17 18.37
N LEU A 55 14.82 4.70 17.94
CA LEU A 55 14.64 3.33 17.44
C LEU A 55 15.54 3.02 16.23
N GLN A 56 15.78 4.01 15.35
CA GLN A 56 16.73 3.86 14.24
C GLN A 56 18.16 3.64 14.72
N THR A 57 18.57 4.32 15.79
CA THR A 57 19.92 4.23 16.36
C THR A 57 20.11 2.89 17.09
N GLU A 58 19.04 2.37 17.70
CA GLU A 58 19.05 1.07 18.36
C GLU A 58 18.98 -0.12 17.39
N TYR A 59 18.55 0.12 16.15
CA TYR A 59 18.45 -0.93 15.14
C TYR A 59 19.82 -1.50 14.76
N LYS A 60 20.00 -2.80 15.02
CA LYS A 60 21.24 -3.52 14.70
C LYS A 60 21.05 -4.31 13.42
N ALA A 61 21.62 -3.80 12.33
CA ALA A 61 21.74 -4.55 11.09
C ALA A 61 22.84 -5.61 11.21
N GLU A 62 22.60 -6.76 10.57
CA GLU A 62 23.47 -7.94 10.61
C GLU A 62 23.99 -8.30 9.22
N THR A 63 23.36 -7.81 8.16
CA THR A 63 23.66 -8.22 6.78
C THR A 63 23.31 -7.14 5.77
N GLU A 64 24.01 -7.12 4.64
CA GLU A 64 23.70 -6.26 3.51
C GLU A 64 22.64 -6.90 2.61
N MET A 65 21.86 -6.07 1.94
CA MET A 65 20.85 -6.54 0.99
C MET A 65 20.95 -5.76 -0.32
N ASP A 66 21.05 -6.51 -1.41
CA ASP A 66 20.88 -5.95 -2.75
C ASP A 66 19.40 -5.70 -3.04
N VAL A 67 19.06 -4.46 -3.34
CA VAL A 67 17.73 -4.07 -3.82
C VAL A 67 17.88 -3.49 -5.22
N ASP A 68 17.19 -4.09 -6.18
CA ASP A 68 17.15 -3.57 -7.55
C ASP A 68 16.71 -2.10 -7.57
N GLU A 69 17.48 -1.27 -8.26
CA GLU A 69 17.09 0.11 -8.50
C GLU A 69 15.83 0.16 -9.39
N ASN A 70 14.82 0.91 -8.94
CA ASN A 70 13.59 1.14 -9.68
C ASN A 70 13.49 2.61 -10.12
N PRO A 71 14.15 2.97 -11.23
CA PRO A 71 14.14 4.34 -11.74
C PRO A 71 12.71 4.76 -12.13
N GLY A 72 12.29 5.93 -11.66
CA GLY A 72 10.99 6.53 -11.98
C GLY A 72 9.84 6.27 -11.01
N TRP A 73 10.01 5.41 -9.99
CA TRP A 73 9.01 5.29 -8.91
C TRP A 73 9.04 6.49 -7.97
N ARG A 74 7.89 6.81 -7.38
CA ARG A 74 7.81 7.77 -6.27
C ARG A 74 8.61 7.24 -5.08
N ASP A 75 9.15 8.15 -4.26
CA ASP A 75 10.04 7.76 -3.16
C ASP A 75 9.36 6.90 -2.09
N ASP A 76 8.06 7.09 -1.86
CA ASP A 76 7.26 6.27 -0.94
C ASP A 76 7.04 4.85 -1.48
N PHE A 77 7.00 4.68 -2.81
CA PHE A 77 6.90 3.36 -3.45
C PHE A 77 8.24 2.64 -3.43
N LYS A 78 9.34 3.35 -3.70
CA LYS A 78 10.71 2.81 -3.58
C LYS A 78 10.97 2.32 -2.16
N PHE A 79 10.62 3.14 -1.17
CA PHE A 79 10.84 2.79 0.22
C PHE A 79 9.99 1.59 0.67
N LEU A 80 8.71 1.55 0.28
CA LEU A 80 7.87 0.40 0.56
C LEU A 80 8.44 -0.88 -0.08
N TYR A 81 8.94 -0.80 -1.31
CA TYR A 81 9.56 -1.94 -1.98
C TYR A 81 10.82 -2.42 -1.25
N GLU A 82 11.71 -1.51 -0.88
CA GLU A 82 12.90 -1.80 -0.07
C GLU A 82 12.53 -2.49 1.25
N LEU A 83 11.51 -2.01 1.96
CA LEU A 83 11.04 -2.62 3.20
C LEU A 83 10.48 -4.03 2.98
N CYS A 84 9.74 -4.27 1.90
CA CYS A 84 9.27 -5.62 1.58
C CYS A 84 10.44 -6.56 1.27
N LYS A 85 11.45 -6.10 0.53
CA LYS A 85 12.67 -6.89 0.26
C LYS A 85 13.45 -7.16 1.54
N ALA A 86 13.58 -6.18 2.42
CA ALA A 86 14.20 -6.35 3.72
C ALA A 86 13.49 -7.43 4.54
N PHE A 87 12.15 -7.44 4.52
CA PHE A 87 11.38 -8.44 5.26
C PHE A 87 11.57 -9.83 4.68
N GLN A 88 11.51 -9.96 3.34
CA GLN A 88 11.77 -11.23 2.64
C GLN A 88 13.19 -11.75 2.93
N HIS A 89 14.18 -10.85 2.96
CA HIS A 89 15.55 -11.18 3.31
C HIS A 89 15.64 -11.73 4.74
N CYS A 90 15.04 -11.03 5.71
CA CYS A 90 14.99 -11.46 7.10
C CYS A 90 14.34 -12.85 7.25
N LYS A 91 13.23 -13.12 6.55
CA LYS A 91 12.59 -14.45 6.55
C LYS A 91 13.47 -15.56 5.98
N LYS A 92 14.30 -15.25 4.98
CA LYS A 92 15.15 -16.23 4.30
C LYS A 92 16.46 -16.50 5.05
N HIS A 93 17.07 -15.47 5.62
CA HIS A 93 18.40 -15.53 6.21
C HIS A 93 18.37 -15.51 7.74
N THR A 94 17.22 -15.24 8.35
CA THR A 94 17.07 -15.06 9.81
C THR A 94 17.97 -13.95 10.37
N ALA A 95 18.27 -12.96 9.53
CA ALA A 95 19.17 -11.84 9.84
C ALA A 95 18.54 -10.51 9.41
N PHE A 96 18.74 -9.47 10.20
CA PHE A 96 18.20 -8.14 9.93
C PHE A 96 19.08 -7.39 8.91
N PRO A 97 18.55 -6.96 7.75
CA PRO A 97 19.36 -6.29 6.75
C PRO A 97 19.61 -4.83 7.10
N VAL A 98 20.63 -4.24 6.49
CA VAL A 98 20.84 -2.78 6.49
C VAL A 98 19.67 -2.12 5.77
N ILE A 99 19.02 -1.18 6.44
CA ILE A 99 17.89 -0.41 5.88
C ILE A 99 18.25 1.07 5.92
N LYS A 100 18.18 1.72 4.75
CA LYS A 100 18.29 3.17 4.66
C LYS A 100 16.97 3.81 5.08
N TRP A 101 16.87 4.15 6.36
CA TRP A 101 15.67 4.78 6.91
C TRP A 101 15.36 6.12 6.23
N ARG A 102 14.06 6.38 6.02
CA ARG A 102 13.56 7.60 5.38
C ARG A 102 12.58 8.32 6.30
N LYS A 103 12.22 9.56 5.94
CA LYS A 103 11.17 10.30 6.64
C LYS A 103 9.85 9.52 6.60
N LEU A 104 9.18 9.45 7.75
CA LEU A 104 7.88 8.79 7.87
C LEU A 104 6.84 9.43 6.94
N PRO A 105 5.96 8.62 6.32
CA PRO A 105 4.90 9.15 5.48
C PRO A 105 3.82 9.86 6.32
N SER A 106 3.03 10.71 5.69
CA SER A 106 1.86 11.33 6.33
C SER A 106 0.85 10.26 6.79
N LEU A 107 0.22 10.51 7.95
CA LEU A 107 -0.86 9.70 8.54
C LEU A 107 -2.21 9.82 7.83
N HIS A 108 -2.28 10.59 6.74
CA HIS A 108 -3.53 10.79 6.01
C HIS A 108 -4.02 9.49 5.37
N ARG A 109 -5.29 9.12 5.61
CA ARG A 109 -5.88 7.85 5.14
C ARG A 109 -5.88 7.65 3.63
N ALA A 110 -5.87 8.74 2.86
CA ALA A 110 -5.79 8.68 1.40
C ALA A 110 -4.42 8.22 0.88
N ARG A 111 -3.38 8.14 1.73
CA ARG A 111 -2.11 7.51 1.36
C ARG A 111 -2.19 6.00 1.60
N TRP A 112 -2.64 5.32 0.56
CA TRP A 112 -2.97 3.89 0.57
C TRP A 112 -1.80 2.97 1.01
N ASN A 113 -0.54 3.35 0.75
CA ASN A 113 0.67 2.60 1.13
C ASN A 113 1.19 2.90 2.55
N SER A 114 0.76 3.99 3.21
CA SER A 114 1.30 4.36 4.53
C SER A 114 1.14 3.23 5.55
N ARG A 115 0.01 2.52 5.54
CA ARG A 115 -0.23 1.35 6.41
C ARG A 115 0.83 0.27 6.26
N ALA A 116 1.20 -0.04 5.02
CA ALA A 116 2.20 -1.07 4.74
C ALA A 116 3.58 -0.62 5.23
N ILE A 117 3.95 0.63 4.93
CA ILE A 117 5.22 1.22 5.36
C ILE A 117 5.33 1.19 6.89
N PHE A 118 4.33 1.73 7.60
CA PHE A 118 4.34 1.74 9.06
C PHE A 118 4.40 0.34 9.66
N THR A 119 3.65 -0.62 9.10
CA THR A 119 3.66 -2.01 9.59
C THR A 119 5.05 -2.64 9.47
N LEU A 120 5.71 -2.46 8.31
CA LEU A 120 7.04 -3.02 8.09
C LEU A 120 8.11 -2.32 8.92
N ILE A 121 8.08 -0.99 9.03
CA ILE A 121 9.00 -0.24 9.91
C ILE A 121 8.83 -0.71 11.36
N ALA A 122 7.59 -0.79 11.85
CA ALA A 122 7.33 -1.22 13.22
C ALA A 122 7.78 -2.66 13.47
N TYR A 123 7.63 -3.56 12.50
CA TYR A 123 8.19 -4.91 12.62
C TYR A 123 9.72 -4.89 12.84
N PHE A 124 10.45 -4.04 12.11
CA PHE A 124 11.90 -3.92 12.28
C PHE A 124 12.29 -3.23 13.59
N LEU A 125 11.66 -2.10 13.88
CA LEU A 125 12.09 -1.17 14.92
C LEU A 125 11.45 -1.42 16.29
N LEU A 126 10.30 -2.09 16.38
CA LEU A 126 9.59 -2.33 17.64
C LEU A 126 9.54 -3.84 17.96
N PRO A 127 10.54 -4.39 18.66
CA PRO A 127 10.57 -5.80 19.06
C PRO A 127 9.29 -6.27 19.78
N SER A 128 8.69 -5.38 20.60
CA SER A 128 7.45 -5.60 21.34
C SER A 128 6.25 -5.94 20.44
N TRP A 129 6.26 -5.49 19.19
CA TRP A 129 5.15 -5.67 18.24
C TRP A 129 5.37 -6.78 17.21
N ARG A 130 6.57 -7.36 17.12
CA ARG A 130 6.92 -8.33 16.06
C ARG A 130 5.97 -9.52 15.99
N SER A 131 5.63 -10.12 17.13
CA SER A 131 4.73 -11.28 17.19
C SER A 131 3.33 -10.98 16.63
N VAL A 132 2.82 -9.77 16.88
CA VAL A 132 1.52 -9.31 16.39
C VAL A 132 1.59 -8.94 14.91
N LEU A 133 2.69 -8.33 14.48
CA LEU A 133 2.87 -7.82 13.11
C LEU A 133 3.42 -8.85 12.12
N GLU A 134 3.95 -9.99 12.57
CA GLU A 134 4.56 -11.04 11.73
C GLU A 134 3.64 -11.46 10.57
N LEU A 135 2.39 -11.82 10.89
CA LEU A 135 1.43 -12.28 9.88
C LEU A 135 0.99 -11.17 8.93
N PRO A 136 0.61 -9.96 9.41
CA PRO A 136 0.42 -8.79 8.54
C PRO A 136 1.62 -8.46 7.65
N ALA A 137 2.84 -8.46 8.20
CA ALA A 137 4.06 -8.15 7.48
C ALA A 137 4.36 -9.18 6.39
N CYS A 138 4.21 -10.48 6.68
CA CYS A 138 4.30 -11.54 5.70
C CYS A 138 3.25 -11.39 4.58
N PHE A 139 2.00 -11.05 4.93
CA PHE A 139 0.98 -10.77 3.93
C PHE A 139 1.34 -9.59 3.02
N ILE A 140 1.80 -8.48 3.60
CA ILE A 140 2.25 -7.29 2.87
C ILE A 140 3.38 -7.67 1.91
N ALA A 141 4.46 -8.24 2.45
CA ALA A 141 5.70 -8.45 1.74
C ALA A 141 5.65 -9.63 0.76
N GLU A 142 4.78 -10.64 0.90
CA GLU A 142 4.82 -11.81 0.00
C GLU A 142 3.63 -11.93 -0.96
N LYS A 143 2.49 -11.35 -0.59
CA LYS A 143 1.21 -11.56 -1.29
C LYS A 143 0.66 -10.26 -1.85
N TRP A 144 0.52 -9.26 -0.98
CA TRP A 144 -0.04 -7.96 -1.33
C TRP A 144 0.90 -7.15 -2.23
N GLU A 145 2.21 -7.17 -1.98
CA GLU A 145 3.20 -6.41 -2.79
C GLU A 145 3.12 -6.75 -4.28
N LYS A 146 2.87 -8.03 -4.62
CA LYS A 146 2.85 -8.52 -5.99
C LYS A 146 1.70 -7.91 -6.78
N ALA A 147 0.59 -7.65 -6.09
CA ALA A 147 -0.52 -6.92 -6.64
C ALA A 147 -0.23 -5.41 -6.65
N TRP A 148 0.32 -4.87 -5.56
CA TRP A 148 0.61 -3.44 -5.39
C TRP A 148 1.53 -2.87 -6.49
N PHE A 149 2.64 -3.55 -6.77
CA PHE A 149 3.66 -3.14 -7.74
C PHE A 149 3.43 -3.71 -9.15
N SER A 150 2.29 -4.36 -9.39
CA SER A 150 1.96 -4.84 -10.73
C SER A 150 1.69 -3.69 -11.72
N ALA A 151 1.57 -4.05 -13.01
CA ALA A 151 1.14 -3.13 -14.06
C ALA A 151 -0.31 -2.61 -13.90
N GLN A 152 -1.02 -2.97 -12.83
CA GLN A 152 -2.39 -2.56 -12.55
C GLN A 152 -3.37 -2.94 -13.68
N LYS A 153 -3.06 -3.98 -14.45
CA LYS A 153 -3.99 -4.65 -15.36
C LYS A 153 -4.45 -5.94 -14.70
N PHE A 154 -5.67 -6.40 -15.00
CA PHE A 154 -6.12 -7.67 -14.46
C PHE A 154 -5.24 -8.81 -14.98
N LYS A 155 -4.60 -9.50 -14.05
CA LYS A 155 -4.03 -10.83 -14.26
C LYS A 155 -4.57 -11.74 -13.17
N LYS A 156 -4.82 -13.01 -13.52
CA LYS A 156 -5.28 -14.01 -12.54
C LYS A 156 -4.31 -14.10 -11.35
N THR A 157 -3.01 -14.11 -11.62
CA THR A 157 -1.96 -14.15 -10.58
C THR A 157 -1.98 -12.93 -9.64
N THR A 158 -2.27 -11.73 -10.13
CA THR A 158 -2.33 -10.52 -9.28
C THR A 158 -3.56 -10.52 -8.37
N TYR A 159 -4.62 -11.26 -8.72
CA TYR A 159 -5.80 -11.45 -7.89
C TYR A 159 -5.63 -12.63 -6.90
N ASP A 160 -5.09 -13.75 -7.39
CA ASP A 160 -4.96 -14.98 -6.60
C ASP A 160 -3.94 -14.80 -5.45
N ASN A 161 -2.89 -14.01 -5.64
CA ASN A 161 -1.90 -13.72 -4.58
C ASN A 161 -2.53 -13.13 -3.30
N PRO A 162 -3.20 -11.95 -3.35
CA PRO A 162 -3.86 -11.40 -2.17
C PRO A 162 -5.01 -12.31 -1.69
N LEU A 163 -5.74 -12.99 -2.57
CA LEU A 163 -6.79 -13.93 -2.17
C LEU A 163 -6.25 -15.06 -1.28
N LEU A 164 -5.16 -15.72 -1.70
CA LEU A 164 -4.51 -16.78 -0.94
C LEU A 164 -3.99 -16.26 0.40
N GLY A 165 -3.36 -15.07 0.39
CA GLY A 165 -2.87 -14.41 1.59
C GLY A 165 -3.97 -14.15 2.61
N ILE A 166 -5.06 -13.50 2.20
CA ILE A 166 -6.20 -13.17 3.06
C ILE A 166 -6.87 -14.44 3.59
N THR A 167 -7.01 -15.47 2.74
CA THR A 167 -7.61 -16.76 3.14
C THR A 167 -6.79 -17.42 4.24
N LYS A 168 -5.45 -17.43 4.12
CA LYS A 168 -4.55 -17.94 5.16
C LYS A 168 -4.64 -17.16 6.47
N LEU A 169 -4.86 -15.85 6.40
CA LEU A 169 -5.06 -15.00 7.59
C LEU A 169 -6.42 -15.19 8.26
N GLY A 170 -7.41 -15.81 7.59
CA GLY A 170 -8.77 -15.96 8.12
C GLY A 170 -9.57 -14.64 8.21
N CYS A 171 -9.12 -13.57 7.54
CA CYS A 171 -9.74 -12.24 7.65
C CYS A 171 -10.96 -12.11 6.72
N ALA A 172 -12.15 -12.42 7.25
CA ALA A 172 -13.39 -12.44 6.47
C ALA A 172 -13.78 -11.07 5.86
N SER A 173 -13.53 -9.97 6.58
CA SER A 173 -13.81 -8.61 6.10
C SER A 173 -12.94 -8.23 4.91
N ALA A 174 -11.63 -8.52 4.96
CA ALA A 174 -10.71 -8.34 3.84
C ALA A 174 -11.11 -9.21 2.64
N LEU A 175 -11.53 -10.46 2.88
CA LEU A 175 -11.96 -11.39 1.83
C LEU A 175 -13.20 -10.88 1.11
N LYS A 176 -14.19 -10.39 1.87
CA LYS A 176 -15.38 -9.75 1.34
C LYS A 176 -15.00 -8.52 0.51
N GLY A 177 -14.15 -7.64 1.04
CA GLY A 177 -13.67 -6.45 0.34
C GLY A 177 -13.01 -6.77 -1.00
N LEU A 178 -12.12 -7.77 -1.05
CA LEU A 178 -11.48 -8.21 -2.30
C LEU A 178 -12.51 -8.73 -3.31
N LYS A 179 -13.41 -9.61 -2.90
CA LYS A 179 -14.43 -10.22 -3.78
C LYS A 179 -15.44 -9.21 -4.31
N THR A 180 -15.83 -8.23 -3.49
CA THR A 180 -16.82 -7.23 -3.87
C THR A 180 -16.23 -6.16 -4.79
N HIS A 181 -15.02 -5.68 -4.52
CA HIS A 181 -14.50 -4.48 -5.20
C HIS A 181 -13.50 -4.77 -6.32
N TRP A 182 -12.83 -5.92 -6.32
CA TRP A 182 -11.89 -6.27 -7.37
C TRP A 182 -12.59 -6.97 -8.54
N SER A 183 -12.99 -6.18 -9.54
CA SER A 183 -13.56 -6.73 -10.77
C SER A 183 -12.56 -7.64 -11.48
N ARG A 184 -12.99 -8.85 -11.82
CA ARG A 184 -12.23 -9.82 -12.63
C ARG A 184 -12.49 -9.69 -14.13
N ALA A 185 -13.49 -8.90 -14.52
CA ALA A 185 -13.78 -8.62 -15.92
C ALA A 185 -12.60 -7.85 -16.54
N PRO A 186 -12.23 -8.06 -17.82
CA PRO A 186 -11.23 -7.23 -18.48
C PRO A 186 -11.71 -5.77 -18.53
N SER A 187 -10.77 -4.83 -18.49
CA SER A 187 -11.10 -3.42 -18.72
C SER A 187 -11.44 -3.25 -20.20
N LEU A 188 -12.52 -2.53 -20.53
CA LEU A 188 -12.86 -2.20 -21.93
C LEU A 188 -11.75 -1.38 -22.60
N LEU A 189 -11.12 -0.49 -21.84
CA LEU A 189 -9.96 0.29 -22.26
C LEU A 189 -8.68 -0.40 -21.80
N ASP A 190 -7.67 -0.48 -22.67
CA ASP A 190 -6.34 -1.01 -22.33
C ASP A 190 -5.51 0.01 -21.51
N VAL A 191 -6.04 0.41 -20.36
CA VAL A 191 -5.42 1.37 -19.44
C VAL A 191 -5.21 0.73 -18.07
N PRO A 192 -4.19 1.17 -17.31
CA PRO A 192 -4.03 0.75 -15.92
C PRO A 192 -5.28 1.06 -15.08
N ARG A 193 -5.65 0.15 -14.17
CA ARG A 193 -6.73 0.28 -13.18
C ARG A 193 -6.30 1.17 -12.03
N SER A 194 -5.97 2.39 -12.38
CA SER A 194 -5.34 3.36 -11.51
C SER A 194 -6.02 4.70 -11.63
N ASN A 195 -6.16 5.39 -10.51
CA ASN A 195 -6.57 6.79 -10.53
C ASN A 195 -5.40 7.72 -10.91
N MET A 196 -4.18 7.21 -11.10
CA MET A 196 -3.03 8.06 -11.45
C MET A 196 -3.24 8.90 -12.71
N ILE A 197 -3.96 8.38 -13.72
CA ILE A 197 -4.26 9.13 -14.95
C ILE A 197 -5.21 10.29 -14.62
N ALA A 198 -6.27 10.03 -13.86
CA ALA A 198 -7.21 11.05 -13.42
C ALA A 198 -6.51 12.13 -12.55
N GLU A 199 -5.66 11.72 -11.60
CA GLU A 199 -4.88 12.63 -10.76
C GLU A 199 -3.92 13.51 -11.59
N ARG A 200 -3.27 12.95 -12.61
CA ARG A 200 -2.39 13.72 -13.51
C ARG A 200 -3.19 14.71 -14.34
N ALA A 201 -4.33 14.29 -14.87
CA ALA A 201 -5.21 15.16 -15.66
C ALA A 201 -5.72 16.35 -14.81
N LEU A 202 -6.17 16.09 -13.58
CA LEU A 202 -6.59 17.15 -12.63
C LEU A 202 -5.47 18.15 -12.36
N LYS A 203 -4.24 17.67 -12.07
CA LYS A 203 -3.08 18.57 -11.86
C LYS A 203 -2.74 19.42 -13.07
N VAL A 204 -2.89 18.89 -14.29
CA VAL A 204 -2.68 19.66 -15.52
C VAL A 204 -3.78 20.72 -15.65
N MET A 205 -5.04 20.36 -15.41
CA MET A 205 -6.16 21.29 -15.44
C MET A 205 -6.03 22.41 -14.40
N GLU A 206 -5.62 22.09 -13.16
CA GLU A 206 -5.32 23.07 -12.11
C GLU A 206 -4.24 24.05 -12.56
N LYS A 207 -3.11 23.55 -13.07
CA LYS A 207 -2.01 24.39 -13.58
C LYS A 207 -2.42 25.29 -14.74
N LEU A 208 -3.26 24.79 -15.65
CA LEU A 208 -3.78 25.56 -16.77
C LEU A 208 -4.76 26.64 -16.29
N GLY A 209 -5.61 26.32 -15.31
CA GLY A 209 -6.52 27.28 -14.67
C GLY A 209 -5.79 28.38 -13.89
N GLU A 210 -4.71 28.05 -13.20
CA GLU A 210 -3.84 29.01 -12.51
C GLU A 210 -3.10 29.92 -13.49
N LYS A 211 -2.59 29.38 -14.60
CA LYS A 211 -1.98 30.18 -15.68
C LYS A 211 -2.98 31.12 -16.34
N GLY A 212 -4.21 30.66 -16.59
CA GLY A 212 -5.27 31.50 -17.16
C GLY A 212 -5.67 32.69 -16.28
N LYS A 213 -5.52 32.57 -14.95
CA LYS A 213 -5.74 33.67 -13.99
C LYS A 213 -4.57 34.66 -13.91
N MET A 214 -3.36 34.25 -14.27
CA MET A 214 -2.18 35.13 -14.30
C MET A 214 -2.06 35.95 -15.61
N THR A 215 -2.72 35.53 -16.68
CA THR A 215 -2.75 36.26 -17.97
C THR A 215 -3.88 37.28 -18.10
N SER A 216 -4.69 37.46 -17.05
CA SER A 216 -5.84 38.39 -17.01
C SER A 216 -5.57 39.67 -16.23
N ILE A 217 -4.33 40.19 -16.28
CA ILE A 217 -3.96 41.52 -15.77
C ILE A 217 -3.62 42.42 -16.96
#